data_AF-A0A4Q1S2U9-F1
#
_entry.id   AF-A0A4Q1S2U9-F1
#
_cell.length_a   1.000
_cell.length_b   1.000
_cell.length_c   1.000
_cell.angle_alpha   90.00
_cell.angle_beta   90.00
_cell.angle_gamma   90.00
#
_symmetry.space_group_name_H-M   'P 1'
#
loop_
_entity.id
_entity.type
_entity.pdbx_description
1 polymer ?
#
loop_
_entity_poly.entity_id
_entity_poly.type
_entity_poly.pdbx_seq_one_letter_code
_entity_poly.pdbx_strand_id
1 'polypeptide(L)'
;MHSEFELKVLSLIGALQNEIKTLKQEVASIKKQVQNKHFENSQENEKVTINEVREHIKKQLLLCNPNLRFTNGSRKTGRLTISDGNNTIDRILIRTSKSFREKEGYPSGWITIHEDLLNKYALYFFVVKDFDSKLHVLVMNQNNIKEWIQHKTKDSNGNYHFYINLIHGRWIDDREDHYDCSRFYDNWDEVTKLLSS
;
A
#
# COMPACT_ATOMS: atom_id res chain seq x y z
N MET A 1 -60.18 28.25 -30.87
CA MET A 1 -60.08 26.77 -30.91
C MET A 1 -58.62 26.43 -31.04
N HIS A 2 -58.01 25.83 -30.02
CA HIS A 2 -56.64 25.32 -30.12
C HIS A 2 -56.63 24.15 -31.09
N SER A 3 -55.67 24.12 -32.01
CA SER A 3 -55.55 23.01 -32.97
C SER A 3 -55.29 21.70 -32.21
N GLU A 4 -55.79 20.57 -32.72
CA GLU A 4 -55.55 19.24 -32.14
C GLU A 4 -54.06 18.93 -31.94
N PHE A 5 -53.22 19.54 -32.78
CA PHE A 5 -51.76 19.51 -32.69
C PHE A 5 -51.24 20.24 -31.43
N GLU A 6 -51.74 21.44 -31.12
CA GLU A 6 -51.36 22.18 -29.91
C GLU A 6 -51.69 21.39 -28.63
N LEU A 7 -52.83 20.71 -28.59
CA LEU A 7 -53.22 19.88 -27.44
C LEU A 7 -52.29 18.68 -27.27
N LYS A 8 -51.89 18.03 -28.37
CA LYS A 8 -50.91 16.92 -28.35
C LYS A 8 -49.53 17.39 -27.89
N VAL A 9 -49.08 18.55 -28.36
CA VAL A 9 -47.80 19.14 -27.95
C VAL A 9 -47.80 19.52 -26.46
N LEU A 10 -48.87 20.14 -25.96
CA LEU A 10 -48.98 20.49 -24.54
C LEU A 10 -49.01 19.24 -23.63
N SER A 11 -49.70 18.17 -24.07
CA SER A 11 -49.71 16.89 -23.36
C SER A 11 -48.31 16.26 -23.29
N LEU A 12 -47.56 16.28 -24.40
CA LEU A 12 -46.20 15.76 -24.45
C LEU A 12 -45.24 16.57 -23.57
N ILE A 13 -45.34 17.90 -23.59
CA ILE A 13 -44.56 18.79 -22.73
C ILE A 13 -44.84 18.47 -21.25
N GLY A 14 -46.10 18.26 -20.88
CA GLY A 14 -46.48 17.89 -19.51
C GLY A 14 -45.91 16.53 -19.08
N ALA A 15 -45.91 15.54 -19.97
CA ALA A 15 -45.33 14.22 -19.71
C ALA A 15 -43.80 14.31 -19.49
N LEU A 16 -43.10 15.03 -20.36
CA LEU A 16 -41.66 15.25 -20.25
C LEU A 16 -41.26 16.02 -18.99
N GLN A 17 -42.05 17.03 -18.60
CA GLN A 17 -41.81 17.77 -17.36
C GLN A 17 -41.94 16.88 -16.11
N ASN A 18 -42.91 15.96 -16.11
CA ASN A 18 -43.06 14.99 -15.02
C ASN A 18 -41.90 14.00 -14.98
N GLU A 19 -41.46 13.50 -16.12
CA GLU A 19 -40.32 12.57 -16.19
C GLU A 19 -39.01 13.22 -15.72
N ILE A 20 -38.76 14.47 -16.13
CA ILE A 20 -37.62 15.27 -15.65
C ILE A 20 -37.70 15.46 -14.12
N LYS A 21 -38.90 15.68 -13.58
CA LYS A 21 -39.10 15.85 -12.13
C LYS A 21 -38.79 14.55 -11.37
N THR A 22 -39.23 13.41 -11.88
CA THR A 22 -38.95 12.08 -11.31
C THR A 22 -37.45 11.78 -11.36
N LEU A 23 -36.80 12.00 -12.50
CA LEU A 23 -35.35 11.79 -12.63
C LEU A 23 -34.54 12.69 -11.67
N LYS A 24 -34.95 13.95 -11.47
CA LYS A 24 -34.30 14.84 -10.49
C LYS A 24 -34.45 14.31 -9.06
N GLN A 25 -35.59 13.72 -8.72
CA GLN A 25 -35.82 13.12 -7.40
C GLN A 25 -34.99 11.85 -7.21
N GLU A 26 -34.90 10.99 -8.22
CA GLU A 26 -34.05 9.79 -8.19
C GLU A 26 -32.57 10.15 -8.04
N VAL A 27 -32.08 11.12 -8.81
CA VAL A 27 -30.69 11.61 -8.69
C VAL A 27 -30.43 12.18 -7.29
N ALA A 28 -31.38 12.91 -6.70
CA ALA A 28 -31.24 13.41 -5.34
C ALA A 28 -31.22 12.29 -4.29
N SER A 29 -32.04 11.24 -4.48
CA SER A 29 -32.05 10.04 -3.64
C SER A 29 -30.73 9.28 -3.73
N ILE A 30 -30.24 9.05 -4.96
CA ILE A 30 -28.94 8.38 -5.21
C ILE A 30 -27.80 9.19 -4.58
N LYS A 31 -27.77 10.53 -4.74
CA LYS A 31 -26.76 11.38 -4.10
C LYS A 31 -26.77 11.26 -2.57
N LYS A 32 -27.96 11.21 -1.96
CA LYS A 32 -28.10 10.98 -0.51
C LYS A 32 -27.63 9.57 -0.10
N GLN A 33 -27.98 8.54 -0.87
CA GLN A 33 -27.51 7.18 -0.61
C GLN A 33 -25.99 7.05 -0.75
N VAL A 34 -25.39 7.72 -1.73
CA VAL A 34 -23.93 7.76 -1.92
C VAL A 34 -23.25 8.52 -0.78
N GLN A 35 -23.81 9.66 -0.33
CA GLN A 35 -23.30 10.37 0.85
C GLN A 35 -23.42 9.52 2.12
N ASN A 36 -24.56 8.87 2.35
CA ASN A 36 -24.76 8.06 3.55
C ASN A 36 -23.88 6.79 3.55
N LYS A 37 -23.67 6.13 2.39
CA LYS A 37 -22.68 5.05 2.25
C LYS A 37 -21.25 5.53 2.49
N HIS A 38 -20.93 6.78 2.17
CA HIS A 38 -19.64 7.38 2.49
C HIS A 38 -19.42 7.62 3.99
N PHE A 39 -20.49 7.77 4.78
CA PHE A 39 -20.45 7.91 6.24
C PHE A 39 -20.53 6.57 6.99
N GLU A 40 -21.09 5.52 6.40
CA GLU A 40 -21.10 4.18 7.01
C GLU A 40 -19.82 3.37 6.71
N ASN A 41 -19.08 3.69 5.63
CA ASN A 41 -17.75 3.14 5.37
C ASN A 41 -16.60 3.90 6.07
N SER A 42 -16.90 4.85 6.96
CA SER A 42 -15.93 5.31 7.96
C SER A 42 -15.87 4.35 9.16
N GLN A 43 -15.78 3.04 8.91
CA GLN A 43 -14.94 2.22 9.77
C GLN A 43 -13.55 2.86 9.76
N GLU A 44 -13.04 3.16 10.94
CA GLU A 44 -11.80 3.86 11.17
C GLU A 44 -10.73 3.48 10.14
N ASN A 45 -10.34 4.45 9.33
CA ASN A 45 -9.17 4.39 8.47
C ASN A 45 -7.94 4.37 9.38
N GLU A 46 -7.74 3.26 10.08
CA GLU A 46 -6.71 3.10 11.10
C GLU A 46 -5.36 3.10 10.38
N LYS A 47 -4.71 4.28 10.43
CA LYS A 47 -3.40 4.52 9.87
C LYS A 47 -2.43 3.52 10.47
N VAL A 48 -1.79 2.73 9.63
CA VAL A 48 -0.77 1.75 10.05
C VAL A 48 0.26 2.44 10.92
N THR A 49 0.33 2.07 12.19
CA THR A 49 1.34 2.64 13.07
C THR A 49 2.66 1.91 12.83
N ILE A 50 3.77 2.66 12.91
CA ILE A 50 5.10 2.04 12.79
C ILE A 50 5.34 1.01 13.90
N ASN A 51 4.63 1.11 15.02
CA ASN A 51 4.74 0.16 16.13
C ASN A 51 4.05 -1.16 15.79
N GLU A 52 2.84 -1.16 15.24
CA GLU A 52 2.18 -2.38 14.73
C GLU A 52 3.09 -3.15 13.77
N VAL A 53 3.72 -2.42 12.85
CA VAL A 53 4.61 -3.02 11.84
C VAL A 53 5.86 -3.62 12.49
N ARG A 54 6.43 -2.95 13.48
CA ARG A 54 7.57 -3.50 14.24
C ARG A 54 7.19 -4.77 14.98
N GLU A 55 6.07 -4.76 15.70
CA GLU A 55 5.62 -5.94 16.45
C GLU A 55 5.30 -7.10 15.50
N HIS A 56 4.72 -6.83 14.33
CA HIS A 56 4.54 -7.83 13.29
C HIS A 56 5.87 -8.43 12.83
N ILE A 57 6.85 -7.58 12.48
CA ILE A 57 8.19 -8.03 12.06
C ILE A 57 8.86 -8.87 13.16
N LYS A 58 8.83 -8.41 14.41
CA LYS A 58 9.39 -9.15 15.56
C LYS A 58 8.73 -10.51 15.71
N LYS A 59 7.40 -10.57 15.63
CA LYS A 59 6.64 -11.82 15.74
C LYS A 59 7.07 -12.80 14.66
N GLN A 60 7.14 -12.37 13.40
CA GLN A 60 7.57 -13.23 12.29
C GLN A 60 9.00 -13.74 12.48
N LEU A 61 9.92 -12.84 12.87
CA LEU A 61 11.31 -13.22 13.11
C LEU A 61 11.48 -14.18 14.29
N LEU A 62 10.68 -14.04 15.35
CA LEU A 62 10.68 -14.96 16.48
C LEU A 62 10.15 -16.35 16.12
N LEU A 63 9.27 -16.46 15.12
CA LEU A 63 8.86 -17.76 14.58
C LEU A 63 10.03 -18.46 13.86
N CYS A 64 10.90 -17.71 13.20
CA CYS A 64 12.09 -18.23 12.52
C CYS A 64 13.23 -18.53 13.51
N ASN A 65 13.49 -17.63 14.46
CA ASN A 65 14.55 -17.77 15.45
C ASN A 65 14.10 -17.18 16.81
N PRO A 66 13.69 -18.03 17.77
CA PRO A 66 13.18 -17.60 19.07
C PRO A 66 14.19 -16.86 19.95
N ASN A 67 15.49 -16.97 19.66
CA ASN A 67 16.56 -16.37 20.46
C ASN A 67 16.87 -14.92 20.08
N LEU A 68 16.20 -14.38 19.05
CA LEU A 68 16.41 -13.01 18.62
C LEU A 68 15.98 -12.01 19.69
N ARG A 69 16.83 -11.00 19.86
CA ARG A 69 16.62 -9.85 20.75
C ARG A 69 16.39 -8.62 19.90
N PHE A 70 15.46 -7.78 20.35
CA PHE A 70 15.06 -6.58 19.63
C PHE A 70 15.17 -5.35 20.52
N THR A 71 15.63 -4.23 19.95
CA THR A 71 15.44 -2.93 20.59
C THR A 71 14.71 -1.99 19.66
N ASN A 72 13.79 -1.20 20.23
CA ASN A 72 13.16 -0.12 19.48
C ASN A 72 14.17 1.02 19.37
N GLY A 73 14.73 1.23 18.18
CA GLY A 73 15.72 2.27 17.98
C GLY A 73 15.14 3.69 18.00
N SER A 74 16.03 4.68 18.10
CA SER A 74 15.72 6.12 18.09
C SER A 74 15.89 6.71 16.68
N ARG A 75 15.59 8.01 16.49
CA ARG A 75 15.94 8.71 15.23
C ARG A 75 17.44 8.60 14.87
N LYS A 76 18.33 8.37 15.85
CA LYS A 76 19.77 8.20 15.64
C LYS A 76 20.21 6.74 15.37
N THR A 77 19.50 5.74 15.90
CA THR A 77 19.94 4.33 15.92
C THR A 77 19.12 3.40 15.00
N GLY A 78 18.35 3.96 14.07
CA GLY A 78 17.45 3.18 13.23
C GLY A 78 16.10 2.90 13.91
N ARG A 79 15.11 2.39 13.16
CA ARG A 79 13.76 2.18 13.71
C ARG A 79 13.64 0.89 14.52
N LEU A 80 14.57 -0.05 14.39
CA LEU A 80 14.57 -1.37 15.02
C LEU A 80 16.02 -1.85 15.01
N THR A 81 16.48 -2.50 16.07
CA THR A 81 17.69 -3.34 16.03
C THR A 81 17.31 -4.80 16.24
N ILE A 82 18.06 -5.70 15.62
CA ILE A 82 17.89 -7.16 15.71
C ILE A 82 19.23 -7.78 16.08
N SER A 83 19.28 -8.65 17.08
CA SER A 83 20.50 -9.32 17.53
C SER A 83 20.25 -10.77 17.90
N ASP A 84 21.23 -11.65 17.67
CA ASP A 84 21.24 -13.03 18.17
C ASP A 84 22.09 -13.21 19.45
N GLY A 85 22.62 -12.10 20.00
CA GLY A 85 23.52 -12.08 21.14
C GLY A 85 25.00 -11.96 20.78
N ASN A 86 25.40 -12.36 19.56
CA ASN A 86 26.77 -12.24 19.06
C ASN A 86 26.88 -11.08 18.06
N ASN A 87 25.94 -11.03 17.13
CA ASN A 87 25.87 -10.05 16.05
C ASN A 87 24.63 -9.18 16.21
N THR A 88 24.68 -7.97 15.64
CA THR A 88 23.58 -7.00 15.69
C THR A 88 23.42 -6.30 14.35
N ILE A 89 22.18 -6.25 13.87
CA ILE A 89 21.76 -5.40 12.75
C ILE A 89 21.07 -4.17 13.36
N ASP A 90 21.68 -3.00 13.20
CA ASP A 90 21.20 -1.72 13.73
C ASP A 90 20.77 -0.74 12.64
N ARG A 91 21.32 -0.88 11.42
CA ARG A 91 20.97 -0.06 10.26
C ARG A 91 19.81 -0.68 9.47
N ILE A 92 18.59 -0.55 10.00
CA ILE A 92 17.36 -1.08 9.41
C ILE A 92 16.44 0.04 8.91
N LEU A 93 16.01 -0.04 7.64
CA LEU A 93 14.97 0.82 7.07
C LEU A 93 13.62 0.09 7.04
N ILE A 94 12.59 0.74 7.59
CA ILE A 94 11.20 0.28 7.48
C ILE A 94 10.39 1.36 6.75
N ARG A 95 9.76 0.96 5.65
CA ARG A 95 8.82 1.77 4.86
C ARG A 95 7.49 1.04 4.75
N THR A 96 6.42 1.80 4.94
CA THR A 96 5.06 1.27 5.02
C THR A 96 4.20 1.96 3.97
N SER A 97 3.35 1.21 3.30
CA SER A 97 2.36 1.69 2.36
C SER A 97 1.02 1.02 2.63
N LYS A 98 -0.07 1.73 2.34
CA LYS A 98 -1.42 1.17 2.33
C LYS A 98 -1.77 0.82 0.88
N SER A 99 -2.52 -0.26 0.70
CA SER A 99 -3.09 -0.56 -0.60
C SER A 99 -3.97 0.54 -1.14
N PHE A 100 -3.74 0.85 -2.41
CA PHE A 100 -4.41 1.91 -3.17
C PHE A 100 -5.25 1.34 -4.31
N ARG A 101 -5.28 0.00 -4.48
CA ARG A 101 -5.99 -0.72 -5.55
C ARG A 101 -7.06 -1.67 -5.00
N GLU A 102 -7.83 -1.18 -4.04
CA GLU A 102 -8.91 -1.95 -3.41
C GLU A 102 -9.96 -2.40 -4.44
N LYS A 103 -10.23 -1.57 -5.45
CA LYS A 103 -11.21 -1.88 -6.52
C LYS A 103 -10.77 -3.03 -7.41
N GLU A 104 -9.46 -3.18 -7.59
CA GLU A 104 -8.86 -4.25 -8.40
C GLU A 104 -8.70 -5.56 -7.60
N GLY A 105 -8.91 -5.54 -6.28
CA GLY A 105 -9.01 -6.74 -5.45
C GLY A 105 -7.67 -7.39 -5.11
N TYR A 106 -6.55 -6.68 -5.25
CA TYR A 106 -5.23 -7.21 -4.88
C TYR A 106 -4.42 -6.24 -4.00
N PRO A 107 -3.59 -6.77 -3.07
CA PRO A 107 -2.64 -5.96 -2.30
C PRO A 107 -1.71 -5.17 -3.21
N SER A 108 -1.56 -3.89 -2.91
CA SER A 108 -0.70 -2.96 -3.66
C SER A 108 -0.06 -1.96 -2.71
N GLY A 109 1.05 -1.33 -3.10
CA GLY A 109 1.70 -0.34 -2.26
C GLY A 109 2.71 0.47 -3.04
N TRP A 110 2.82 1.74 -2.69
CA TRP A 110 3.81 2.63 -3.27
C TRP A 110 4.77 3.11 -2.19
N ILE A 111 6.07 2.98 -2.46
CA ILE A 111 7.15 3.36 -1.54
C ILE A 111 8.16 4.19 -2.31
N THR A 112 8.69 5.22 -1.66
CA THR A 112 9.72 6.09 -2.23
C THR A 112 10.98 6.09 -1.35
N ILE A 113 12.14 5.99 -1.99
CA ILE A 113 13.46 6.10 -1.35
C ILE A 113 14.33 7.10 -2.08
N HIS A 114 14.87 8.07 -1.34
CA HIS A 114 15.90 8.99 -1.84
C HIS A 114 17.25 8.27 -1.98
N GLU A 115 18.03 8.61 -3.02
CA GLU A 115 19.29 7.92 -3.34
C GLU A 115 20.29 7.85 -2.18
N ASP A 116 20.40 8.92 -1.40
CA ASP A 116 21.25 8.97 -0.20
C ASP A 116 20.94 7.94 0.88
N LEU A 117 19.75 7.32 0.86
CA LEU A 117 19.34 6.30 1.83
C LEU A 117 19.66 4.88 1.36
N LEU A 118 19.92 4.66 0.07
CA LEU A 118 20.09 3.32 -0.49
C LEU A 118 21.35 2.59 -0.02
N ASN A 119 22.35 3.31 0.48
CA ASN A 119 23.59 2.71 0.99
C ASN A 119 23.75 2.81 2.50
N LYS A 120 22.77 3.38 3.20
CA LYS A 120 22.85 3.62 4.65
C LYS A 120 22.38 2.45 5.48
N TYR A 121 21.60 1.53 4.92
CA TYR A 121 20.97 0.44 5.66
C TYR A 121 21.50 -0.92 5.20
N ALA A 122 21.62 -1.84 6.15
CA ALA A 122 21.98 -3.23 5.88
C ALA A 122 20.74 -4.05 5.48
N LEU A 123 19.57 -3.66 6.02
CA LEU A 123 18.32 -4.40 5.88
C LEU A 123 17.15 -3.43 5.61
N TYR A 124 16.26 -3.85 4.72
CA TYR A 124 15.12 -3.09 4.24
C TYR A 124 13.85 -3.93 4.41
N PHE A 125 12.85 -3.33 5.05
CA PHE A 125 11.50 -3.86 5.15
C PHE A 125 10.54 -2.94 4.41
N PHE A 126 9.99 -3.43 3.31
CA PHE A 126 8.89 -2.79 2.60
C PHE A 126 7.60 -3.47 2.98
N VAL A 127 6.68 -2.72 3.57
CA VAL A 127 5.47 -3.26 4.18
C VAL A 127 4.26 -2.70 3.47
N VAL A 128 3.42 -3.59 2.96
CA VAL A 128 2.15 -3.27 2.32
C VAL A 128 1.02 -3.76 3.23
N LYS A 129 0.18 -2.85 3.73
CA LYS A 129 -1.08 -3.22 4.39
C LYS A 129 -2.18 -3.36 3.35
N ASP A 130 -2.78 -4.54 3.24
CA ASP A 130 -3.92 -4.78 2.36
C ASP A 130 -5.24 -4.26 2.96
N PHE A 131 -6.34 -4.51 2.25
CA PHE A 131 -7.69 -4.09 2.64
C PHE A 131 -8.23 -4.89 3.84
N ASP A 132 -7.75 -6.13 4.05
CA ASP A 132 -8.09 -6.97 5.20
C ASP A 132 -7.19 -6.69 6.42
N SER A 133 -6.45 -5.58 6.40
CA SER A 133 -5.48 -5.18 7.43
C SER A 133 -4.31 -6.16 7.64
N LYS A 134 -4.07 -7.07 6.70
CA LYS A 134 -2.90 -7.94 6.70
C LYS A 134 -1.69 -7.16 6.23
N LEU A 135 -0.55 -7.42 6.89
CA LEU A 135 0.74 -6.85 6.53
C LEU A 135 1.50 -7.85 5.66
N HIS A 136 1.89 -7.40 4.48
CA HIS A 136 2.77 -8.11 3.56
C HIS A 136 4.15 -7.47 3.60
N VAL A 137 5.19 -8.27 3.81
CA VAL A 137 6.54 -7.73 4.04
C VAL A 137 7.50 -8.24 2.97
N LEU A 138 8.15 -7.33 2.26
CA LEU A 138 9.30 -7.63 1.42
C LEU A 138 10.57 -7.34 2.22
N VAL A 139 11.38 -8.37 2.41
CA VAL A 139 12.62 -8.36 3.20
C VAL A 139 13.81 -8.43 2.27
N MET A 140 14.71 -7.44 2.37
CA MET A 140 15.83 -7.28 1.44
C MET A 140 17.10 -6.83 2.17
N ASN A 141 18.25 -7.37 1.77
CA ASN A 141 19.54 -6.81 2.14
C ASN A 141 19.95 -5.67 1.20
N GLN A 142 21.11 -5.07 1.45
CA GLN A 142 21.66 -3.99 0.63
C GLN A 142 21.92 -4.40 -0.84
N ASN A 143 22.33 -5.64 -1.10
CA ASN A 143 22.59 -6.12 -2.46
C ASN A 143 21.28 -6.29 -3.25
N ASN A 144 20.24 -6.80 -2.60
CA ASN A 144 18.92 -6.97 -3.21
C ASN A 144 18.31 -5.63 -3.65
N ILE A 145 18.36 -4.61 -2.79
CA ILE A 145 17.84 -3.29 -3.17
C ILE A 145 18.68 -2.65 -4.28
N LYS A 146 20.01 -2.86 -4.27
CA LYS A 146 20.91 -2.39 -5.33
C LYS A 146 20.62 -3.04 -6.68
N GLU A 147 20.33 -4.34 -6.68
CA GLU A 147 19.92 -5.05 -7.89
C GLU A 147 18.57 -4.53 -8.40
N TRP A 148 17.59 -4.34 -7.52
CA TRP A 148 16.27 -3.85 -7.92
C TRP A 148 16.37 -2.44 -8.55
N ILE A 149 17.12 -1.51 -7.95
CA ILE A 149 17.25 -0.14 -8.51
C ILE A 149 18.01 -0.08 -9.83
N GLN A 150 18.75 -1.11 -10.24
CA GLN A 150 19.39 -1.14 -11.56
C GLN A 150 18.36 -1.13 -12.69
N HIS A 151 17.12 -1.54 -12.40
CA HIS A 151 15.97 -1.51 -13.30
C HIS A 151 15.09 -0.28 -13.09
N LYS A 152 15.63 0.77 -12.43
CA LYS A 152 14.84 1.94 -12.03
C LYS A 152 15.51 3.25 -12.41
N THR A 153 14.67 4.23 -12.69
CA THR A 153 15.05 5.59 -13.01
C THR A 153 14.69 6.50 -11.85
N LYS A 154 15.65 7.29 -11.37
CA LYS A 154 15.38 8.30 -10.35
C LYS A 154 14.60 9.48 -10.90
N ASP A 155 13.72 10.04 -10.09
CA ASP A 155 13.04 11.28 -10.42
C ASP A 155 13.97 12.51 -10.31
N SER A 156 13.48 13.69 -10.67
CA SER A 156 14.22 14.96 -10.59
C SER A 156 14.67 15.32 -9.17
N ASN A 157 14.07 14.72 -8.14
CA ASN A 157 14.36 14.93 -6.73
C ASN A 157 15.25 13.81 -6.16
N GLY A 158 15.84 12.95 -7.01
CA GLY A 158 16.73 11.87 -6.60
C GLY A 158 16.03 10.67 -5.96
N ASN A 159 14.72 10.51 -6.16
CA ASN A 159 13.97 9.41 -5.56
C ASN A 159 13.70 8.26 -6.53
N TYR A 160 13.80 7.05 -5.99
CA TYR A 160 13.33 5.82 -6.61
C TYR A 160 11.91 5.49 -6.11
N HIS A 161 11.06 5.08 -7.03
CA HIS A 161 9.64 4.84 -6.81
C HIS A 161 9.29 3.36 -7.02
N PHE A 162 8.85 2.67 -5.98
CA PHE A 162 8.53 1.24 -5.99
C PHE A 162 7.01 1.06 -5.95
N TYR A 163 6.42 0.51 -7.01
CA TYR A 163 4.98 0.31 -7.16
C TYR A 163 4.70 -1.19 -7.04
N ILE A 164 4.58 -1.67 -5.82
CA ILE A 164 4.56 -3.09 -5.45
C ILE A 164 3.12 -3.60 -5.55
N ASN A 165 2.85 -4.54 -6.44
CA ASN A 165 1.50 -5.09 -6.66
C ASN A 165 1.52 -6.62 -6.60
N LEU A 166 0.54 -7.24 -5.94
CA LEU A 166 0.37 -8.69 -5.92
C LEU A 166 -0.53 -9.15 -7.07
N ILE A 167 0.03 -9.34 -8.26
CA ILE A 167 -0.71 -9.70 -9.47
C ILE A 167 -0.53 -11.20 -9.74
N HIS A 168 -1.62 -11.96 -9.82
CA HIS A 168 -1.60 -13.41 -10.06
C HIS A 168 -0.65 -14.19 -9.13
N GLY A 169 -0.61 -13.80 -7.85
CA GLY A 169 0.24 -14.45 -6.83
C GLY A 169 1.72 -14.07 -6.90
N ARG A 170 2.11 -13.10 -7.73
CA ARG A 170 3.48 -12.57 -7.81
C ARG A 170 3.52 -11.11 -7.40
N TRP A 171 4.55 -10.74 -6.66
CA TRP A 171 4.83 -9.34 -6.35
C TRP A 171 5.60 -8.73 -7.50
N ILE A 172 5.02 -7.72 -8.13
CA ILE A 172 5.56 -7.03 -9.30
C ILE A 172 5.71 -5.53 -9.00
N ASP A 173 6.86 -4.97 -9.36
CA ASP A 173 7.06 -3.52 -9.48
C ASP A 173 6.73 -3.05 -10.90
N ASP A 174 5.55 -2.47 -11.09
CA ASP A 174 5.00 -2.12 -12.42
C ASP A 174 5.30 -0.68 -12.87
N ARG A 175 6.16 0.06 -12.14
CA ARG A 175 6.42 1.47 -12.45
C ARG A 175 7.15 1.70 -13.78
N GLU A 176 8.09 0.81 -14.12
CA GLU A 176 8.95 0.92 -15.31
C GLU A 176 8.80 -0.34 -16.17
N ASP A 177 9.45 -1.45 -15.81
CA ASP A 177 9.54 -2.66 -16.65
C ASP A 177 9.03 -3.96 -16.01
N HIS A 178 8.05 -3.88 -15.09
CA HIS A 178 7.47 -5.06 -14.42
C HIS A 178 8.52 -5.99 -13.78
N TYR A 179 9.23 -5.47 -12.78
CA TYR A 179 10.25 -6.26 -12.06
C TYR A 179 9.59 -7.25 -11.08
N ASP A 180 9.89 -8.54 -11.20
CA ASP A 180 9.41 -9.56 -10.27
C ASP A 180 10.19 -9.50 -8.94
N CYS A 181 9.55 -8.96 -7.91
CA CYS A 181 10.07 -8.83 -6.56
C CYS A 181 9.54 -9.90 -5.60
N SER A 182 8.90 -10.96 -6.11
CA SER A 182 8.30 -12.04 -5.31
C SER A 182 9.30 -12.73 -4.39
N ARG A 183 10.57 -12.85 -4.83
CA ARG A 183 11.64 -13.48 -4.04
C ARG A 183 11.95 -12.74 -2.72
N PHE A 184 11.49 -11.51 -2.55
CA PHE A 184 11.66 -10.74 -1.32
C PHE A 184 10.50 -10.92 -0.34
N TYR A 185 9.36 -11.42 -0.81
CA TYR A 185 8.16 -11.55 0.00
C TYR A 185 8.33 -12.61 1.09
N ASP A 186 8.11 -12.20 2.34
CA ASP A 186 8.29 -13.01 3.55
C ASP A 186 9.64 -13.75 3.61
N ASN A 187 10.68 -13.18 2.98
CA ASN A 187 12.05 -13.74 2.94
C ASN A 187 12.80 -13.44 4.26
N TRP A 188 12.27 -13.93 5.37
CA TRP A 188 12.79 -13.69 6.73
C TRP A 188 14.20 -14.27 6.94
N ASP A 189 14.59 -15.29 6.18
CA ASP A 189 15.91 -15.91 6.21
C ASP A 189 17.05 -14.93 5.94
N GLU A 190 16.77 -13.84 5.23
CA GLU A 190 17.73 -12.78 4.96
C GLU A 190 18.29 -12.15 6.24
N VAL A 191 17.47 -12.10 7.31
CA VAL A 191 17.91 -11.59 8.61
C VAL A 191 18.92 -12.53 9.25
N THR A 192 18.67 -13.84 9.18
CA THR A 192 19.57 -14.87 9.72
C THR A 192 20.91 -14.89 8.98
N LYS A 193 20.90 -14.76 7.65
CA LYS A 193 22.12 -14.67 6.83
C LYS A 193 22.96 -13.46 7.23
N LEU A 194 22.33 -12.30 7.42
CA LEU A 194 23.01 -11.08 7.84
C LEU A 194 23.58 -11.16 9.26
N LEU A 195 22.91 -11.87 10.18
CA LEU A 195 23.43 -12.10 11.53
C LEU A 195 24.57 -13.13 11.57
N SER A 196 24.69 -13.97 10.55
CA SER A 196 25.74 -15.00 10.46
C SER A 196 26.96 -14.55 9.65
N SER A 197 26.91 -13.36 9.06
CA SER A 197 27.98 -12.75 8.25
C SER A 197 28.95 -11.95 9.11
#